data_AF-A0A3B8NK51-F1
#
_entry.id   AF-A0A3B8NK51-F1
#
_cell.length_a   1.000
_cell.length_b   1.000
_cell.length_c   1.000
_cell.angle_alpha   90.00
_cell.angle_beta   90.00
_cell.angle_gamma   90.00
#
_symmetry.space_group_name_H-M   'P 1'
#
loop_
_entity.id
_entity.type
_entity.pdbx_description
1 polymer ?
#
loop_
_entity_poly.entity_id
_entity_poly.type
_entity_poly.pdbx_seq_one_letter_code
_entity_poly.pdbx_strand_id
1 'polypeptide(L)'
;MILRYLIAGGFFLATSLCLFSSEHWAYKVPKKAQISAKGSEVIDVFVRDSMKGKGVGLKPRAPKYTLIRRLSWDLRGIPPSPEEVIAFENDNSPDSWKKLVNKFIESPHFGERMAQNWFDLARFADTSGYAADRTRNVWPYRDWVIDSFNNNMPFDQFT
;
A
#
# COMPACT_ATOMS: atom_id res chain seq x y z
N MET A 1 -60.98 22.29 34.64
CA MET A 1 -61.53 21.36 35.65
C MET A 1 -60.44 20.36 35.98
N ILE A 2 -59.96 20.41 37.20
CA ILE A 2 -58.80 19.70 37.73
C ILE A 2 -59.17 18.24 37.97
N LEU A 3 -58.31 17.29 37.58
CA LEU A 3 -58.18 16.05 38.32
C LEU A 3 -56.70 15.68 38.45
N ARG A 4 -56.26 15.61 39.72
CA ARG A 4 -54.92 15.20 40.15
C ARG A 4 -54.96 13.74 40.64
N TYR A 5 -53.75 13.16 40.72
CA TYR A 5 -53.30 12.00 41.52
C TYR A 5 -53.44 10.61 40.87
N LEU A 6 -52.49 9.65 40.99
CA LEU A 6 -51.05 9.53 41.31
C LEU A 6 -50.71 8.02 41.16
N ILE A 7 -49.41 7.65 41.03
CA ILE A 7 -48.81 6.29 41.24
C ILE A 7 -48.91 5.35 40.00
N ALA A 8 -47.89 4.64 39.50
CA ALA A 8 -46.52 4.30 39.92
C ALA A 8 -45.64 3.95 38.71
N GLY A 9 -44.32 4.10 38.88
CA GLY A 9 -43.33 3.12 38.44
C GLY A 9 -43.00 3.06 36.94
N GLY A 10 -41.82 3.55 36.57
CA GLY A 10 -41.30 3.32 35.23
C GLY A 10 -40.15 4.23 34.85
N PHE A 11 -39.06 4.15 35.61
CA PHE A 11 -37.82 4.86 35.36
C PHE A 11 -37.15 4.30 34.08
N PHE A 12 -37.51 4.79 32.90
CA PHE A 12 -36.71 4.61 31.69
C PHE A 12 -35.80 5.85 31.54
N LEU A 13 -34.77 5.90 32.37
CA LEU A 13 -33.52 6.52 31.92
C LEU A 13 -33.09 5.70 30.72
N ALA A 14 -33.27 6.27 29.52
CA ALA A 14 -32.48 5.87 28.37
C ALA A 14 -31.03 6.14 28.75
N THR A 15 -30.42 5.12 29.36
CA THR A 15 -29.00 5.03 29.66
C THR A 15 -28.29 5.47 28.41
N SER A 16 -27.60 6.61 28.56
CA SER A 16 -26.50 7.05 27.74
C SER A 16 -25.90 5.86 27.02
N LEU A 17 -26.11 5.80 25.70
CA LEU A 17 -25.29 4.98 24.85
C LEU A 17 -23.88 5.50 25.09
N CYS A 18 -23.15 4.86 26.01
CA CYS A 18 -21.72 5.05 26.15
C CYS A 18 -21.14 4.59 24.82
N LEU A 19 -21.05 5.53 23.88
CA LEU A 19 -20.11 5.51 22.78
C LEU A 19 -18.77 5.26 23.44
N PHE A 20 -18.36 3.99 23.46
CA PHE A 20 -17.00 3.60 23.75
C PHE A 20 -16.15 4.23 22.65
N SER A 21 -15.74 5.47 22.84
CA SER A 21 -14.70 6.08 22.02
C SER A 21 -13.41 5.38 22.39
N SER A 22 -13.15 4.25 21.73
CA SER A 22 -11.91 3.50 21.88
C SER A 22 -10.72 4.42 21.60
N GLU A 23 -9.82 4.53 22.58
CA GLU A 23 -8.55 5.26 22.49
C GLU A 23 -7.63 4.71 21.40
N HIS A 24 -7.88 3.48 20.96
CA HIS A 24 -7.06 2.78 19.98
C HIS A 24 -7.16 3.45 18.60
N TRP A 25 -6.00 3.77 18.01
CA TRP A 25 -5.86 4.54 16.77
C TRP A 25 -6.74 4.04 15.61
N ALA A 26 -6.95 2.71 15.54
CA ALA A 26 -7.76 2.06 14.49
C ALA A 26 -9.24 2.49 14.47
N TYR A 27 -9.77 2.99 15.58
CA TYR A 27 -11.18 3.42 15.69
C TYR A 27 -11.33 4.95 15.69
N LYS A 28 -10.22 5.69 15.56
CA LYS A 28 -10.26 7.15 15.43
C LYS A 28 -10.46 7.52 13.97
N VAL A 29 -11.53 8.28 13.69
CA VAL A 29 -11.81 8.75 12.32
C VAL A 29 -10.61 9.57 11.82
N PRO A 30 -10.01 9.21 10.66
CA PRO A 30 -8.87 9.95 10.14
C PRO A 30 -9.28 11.37 9.78
N LYS A 31 -8.51 12.36 10.28
CA LYS A 31 -8.72 13.77 9.95
C LYS A 31 -7.84 14.15 8.78
N LYS A 32 -8.42 14.72 7.73
CA LYS A 32 -7.66 15.21 6.57
C LYS A 32 -6.76 16.36 7.00
N ALA A 33 -5.45 16.21 6.80
CA ALA A 33 -4.49 17.27 7.07
C ALA A 33 -4.66 18.43 6.09
N GLN A 34 -4.56 19.67 6.60
CA GLN A 34 -4.55 20.87 5.76
C GLN A 34 -3.12 21.18 5.32
N ILE A 35 -2.83 20.94 4.05
CA ILE A 35 -1.49 21.09 3.46
C ILE A 35 -1.61 21.95 2.22
N SER A 36 -0.72 22.94 2.09
CA SER A 36 -0.68 23.86 0.94
C SER A 36 0.03 23.28 -0.29
N ALA A 37 0.86 22.25 -0.11
CA ALA A 37 1.52 21.54 -1.20
C ALA A 37 0.53 20.81 -2.10
N LYS A 38 0.88 20.67 -3.38
CA LYS A 38 0.08 19.97 -4.40
C LYS A 38 0.87 18.81 -5.00
N GLY A 39 0.16 17.79 -5.47
CA GLY A 39 0.77 16.66 -6.19
C GLY A 39 1.70 15.82 -5.32
N SER A 40 2.81 15.36 -5.90
CA SER A 40 3.76 14.44 -5.26
C SER A 40 4.50 15.01 -4.05
N GLU A 41 4.55 16.33 -3.90
CA GLU A 41 5.26 16.98 -2.79
C GLU A 41 4.51 16.90 -1.45
N VAL A 42 3.22 16.52 -1.47
CA VAL A 42 2.38 16.44 -0.25
C VAL A 42 2.98 15.46 0.75
N ILE A 43 3.48 14.31 0.28
CA ILE A 43 4.12 13.31 1.13
C ILE A 43 5.42 13.86 1.72
N ASP A 44 6.21 14.56 0.92
CA ASP A 44 7.49 15.13 1.34
C ASP A 44 7.34 16.18 2.44
N VAL A 45 6.21 16.89 2.50
CA VAL A 45 5.90 17.80 3.62
C VAL A 45 5.86 17.05 4.94
N PHE A 46 5.12 15.94 5.01
CA PHE A 46 5.06 15.13 6.22
C PHE A 46 6.41 14.52 6.59
N VAL A 47 7.17 14.07 5.60
CA VAL A 47 8.52 13.53 5.82
C VAL A 47 9.43 14.60 6.42
N ARG A 48 9.46 15.80 5.82
CA ARG A 48 10.25 16.94 6.33
C ARG A 48 9.82 17.37 7.73
N ASP A 49 8.52 17.44 7.98
CA ASP A 49 7.99 17.77 9.30
C ASP A 49 8.39 16.73 10.35
N SER A 50 8.36 15.44 9.99
CA SER A 50 8.80 14.36 10.87
C SER A 50 10.29 14.40 11.19
N MET A 51 11.12 15.06 10.37
CA MET A 51 12.57 15.20 10.53
C MET A 51 12.97 16.42 11.36
N LYS A 52 12.08 17.41 11.54
CA LYS A 52 12.36 18.61 12.35
C LYS A 52 12.77 18.24 13.78
N GLY A 53 13.89 18.79 14.23
CA GLY A 53 14.42 18.54 15.58
C GLY A 53 15.11 17.18 15.77
N LYS A 54 15.19 16.32 14.73
CA LYS A 54 15.85 15.00 14.81
C LYS A 54 17.29 14.98 14.29
N GLY A 55 17.82 16.14 13.86
CA GLY A 55 19.19 16.24 13.32
C GLY A 55 19.41 15.50 11.98
N VAL A 56 18.33 15.10 11.30
CA VAL A 56 18.37 14.40 10.01
C VAL A 56 17.67 15.23 8.94
N GLY A 57 18.08 15.05 7.68
CA GLY A 57 17.49 15.75 6.54
C GLY A 57 17.45 14.87 5.30
N LEU A 58 16.75 15.35 4.28
CA LEU A 58 16.66 14.67 2.98
C LEU A 58 18.06 14.55 2.35
N LYS A 59 18.34 13.38 1.79
CA LYS A 59 19.57 13.13 1.04
C LYS A 59 19.41 13.63 -0.40
N PRO A 60 20.51 14.04 -1.05
CA PRO A 60 20.48 14.35 -2.47
C PRO A 60 19.99 13.13 -3.27
N ARG A 61 19.41 13.41 -4.43
CA ARG A 61 18.95 12.36 -5.35
C ARG A 61 20.14 11.48 -5.74
N ALA A 62 19.93 10.17 -5.73
CA ALA A 62 20.98 9.21 -6.09
C ALA A 62 21.34 9.32 -7.59
N PRO A 63 22.56 8.89 -7.99
CA PRO A 63 22.95 8.79 -9.40
C PRO A 63 22.00 7.90 -10.21
N LYS A 64 21.90 8.16 -11.52
CA LYS A 64 20.96 7.46 -12.41
C LYS A 64 21.11 5.93 -12.40
N TYR A 65 22.33 5.39 -12.51
CA TYR A 65 22.57 3.94 -12.39
C TYR A 65 22.05 3.34 -11.07
N THR A 66 22.14 4.09 -9.96
CA THR A 66 21.64 3.61 -8.65
C THR A 66 20.11 3.63 -8.64
N LEU A 67 19.51 4.66 -9.22
CA LEU A 67 18.06 4.80 -9.29
C LEU A 67 17.40 3.70 -10.10
N ILE A 68 17.88 3.43 -11.34
CA ILE A 68 17.32 2.36 -12.18
C ILE A 68 17.49 0.99 -11.53
N ARG A 69 18.64 0.72 -10.90
CA ARG A 69 18.87 -0.53 -10.20
C ARG A 69 17.85 -0.74 -9.09
N ARG A 70 17.68 0.25 -8.20
CA ARG A 70 16.70 0.19 -7.10
C ARG A 70 15.28 -0.01 -7.64
N LEU A 71 14.89 0.81 -8.61
CA LEU A 71 13.56 0.76 -9.20
C LEU A 71 13.25 -0.59 -9.85
N SER A 72 14.22 -1.20 -10.53
CA SER A 72 14.07 -2.51 -11.17
C SER A 72 13.82 -3.62 -10.15
N TRP A 73 14.57 -3.64 -9.05
CA TRP A 73 14.35 -4.59 -7.96
C TRP A 73 13.02 -4.37 -7.24
N ASP A 74 12.67 -3.11 -7.00
CA ASP A 74 11.45 -2.75 -6.28
C ASP A 74 10.20 -3.11 -7.09
N LEU A 75 10.18 -2.78 -8.38
CA LEU A 75 9.00 -2.96 -9.23
C LEU A 75 8.93 -4.32 -9.91
N ARG A 76 10.05 -4.90 -10.34
CA ARG A 76 10.06 -6.12 -11.17
C ARG A 76 10.83 -7.28 -10.55
N GLY A 77 11.53 -7.07 -9.44
CA GLY A 77 12.27 -8.13 -8.75
C GLY A 77 13.49 -8.69 -9.49
N ILE A 78 13.89 -8.06 -10.60
CA ILE A 78 15.02 -8.49 -11.44
C ILE A 78 15.94 -7.30 -11.71
N PRO A 79 17.26 -7.52 -11.94
CA PRO A 79 18.18 -6.44 -12.28
C PRO A 79 17.84 -5.82 -13.66
N PRO A 80 18.14 -4.52 -13.87
CA PRO A 80 17.98 -3.91 -15.17
C PRO A 80 19.03 -4.44 -16.16
N SER A 81 18.71 -4.45 -17.45
CA SER A 81 19.70 -4.81 -18.47
C SER A 81 20.75 -3.70 -18.65
N PRO A 82 21.96 -4.01 -19.13
CA PRO A 82 22.95 -2.99 -19.46
C PRO A 82 22.42 -1.92 -20.42
N GLU A 83 21.63 -2.33 -21.41
CA GLU A 83 21.02 -1.44 -22.41
C GLU A 83 20.00 -0.50 -21.77
N GLU A 84 19.20 -0.99 -20.81
CA GLU A 84 18.26 -0.16 -20.06
C GLU A 84 18.96 0.89 -19.21
N VAL A 85 20.09 0.52 -18.59
CA VAL A 85 20.92 1.45 -17.82
C VAL A 85 21.48 2.53 -18.74
N ILE A 86 22.11 2.15 -19.84
CA ILE A 86 22.69 3.10 -20.81
C ILE A 86 21.61 4.03 -21.37
N ALA A 87 20.44 3.50 -21.73
CA ALA A 87 19.32 4.29 -22.24
C ALA A 87 18.83 5.32 -21.21
N PHE A 88 18.66 4.92 -19.95
CA PHE A 88 18.21 5.82 -18.90
C PHE A 88 19.27 6.86 -18.51
N GLU A 89 20.55 6.48 -18.49
CA GLU A 89 21.64 7.40 -18.23
C GLU A 89 21.73 8.52 -19.28
N ASN A 90 21.52 8.16 -20.54
CA ASN A 90 21.56 9.10 -21.67
C ASN A 90 20.25 9.88 -21.88
N ASP A 91 19.12 9.47 -21.30
CA ASP A 91 17.85 10.21 -21.40
C ASP A 91 17.85 11.43 -20.46
N ASN A 92 18.11 12.62 -21.03
CA ASN A 92 18.08 13.90 -20.31
C ASN A 92 16.71 14.58 -20.36
N SER A 93 15.66 13.91 -20.85
CA SER A 93 14.32 14.50 -20.84
C SER A 93 13.81 14.71 -19.41
N PRO A 94 13.03 15.79 -19.16
CA PRO A 94 12.49 16.07 -17.83
C PRO A 94 11.61 14.93 -17.29
N ASP A 95 11.02 14.14 -18.18
CA ASP A 95 10.16 13.01 -17.84
C ASP A 95 10.87 11.64 -17.85
N SER A 96 12.19 11.59 -18.03
CA SER A 96 12.98 10.34 -18.11
C SER A 96 12.67 9.37 -16.96
N TRP A 97 12.56 9.88 -15.73
CA TRP A 97 12.20 9.09 -14.56
C TRP A 97 10.78 8.51 -14.64
N LYS A 98 9.81 9.32 -15.04
CA LYS A 98 8.40 8.89 -15.14
C LYS A 98 8.24 7.82 -16.22
N LYS A 99 8.88 8.01 -17.38
CA LYS A 99 8.89 7.01 -18.47
C LYS A 99 9.46 5.68 -18.00
N LEU A 100 10.57 5.69 -17.26
CA LEU A 100 11.18 4.49 -16.70
C LEU A 100 10.24 3.77 -15.72
N VAL A 101 9.62 4.52 -14.80
CA VAL A 101 8.64 3.98 -13.85
C VAL A 101 7.47 3.31 -14.59
N ASN A 102 6.86 4.00 -15.54
CA ASN A 102 5.75 3.46 -16.32
C ASN A 102 6.16 2.19 -17.08
N LYS A 103 7.31 2.21 -17.76
CA LYS A 103 7.85 1.04 -18.47
C LYS A 103 7.98 -0.18 -17.54
N PHE A 104 8.40 0.04 -16.29
CA PHE A 104 8.61 -1.05 -15.34
C PHE A 104 7.32 -1.56 -14.72
N ILE A 105 6.32 -0.68 -14.50
CA ILE A 105 4.97 -1.08 -14.06
C ILE A 105 4.25 -1.87 -15.16
N GLU A 106 4.45 -1.51 -16.43
CA GLU A 106 3.86 -2.19 -17.60
C GLU A 106 4.53 -3.54 -17.92
N SER A 107 5.62 -3.89 -17.24
CA SER A 107 6.30 -5.17 -17.44
C SER A 107 5.51 -6.32 -16.81
N PRO A 108 5.45 -7.52 -17.43
CA PRO A 108 4.78 -8.68 -16.82
C PRO A 108 5.39 -9.08 -15.47
N HIS A 109 6.69 -8.79 -15.26
CA HIS A 109 7.40 -9.03 -14.01
C HIS A 109 6.93 -8.15 -12.85
N PHE A 110 6.16 -7.09 -13.13
CA PHE A 110 5.57 -6.25 -12.09
C PHE A 110 4.58 -7.06 -11.24
N GLY A 111 3.63 -7.74 -11.90
CA GLY A 111 2.67 -8.61 -11.23
C GLY A 111 3.34 -9.74 -10.46
N GLU A 112 4.38 -10.36 -11.03
CA GLU A 112 5.17 -11.39 -10.35
C GLU A 112 5.80 -10.86 -9.05
N ARG A 113 6.43 -9.68 -9.10
CA ARG A 113 7.07 -9.05 -7.94
C ARG A 113 6.07 -8.67 -6.86
N MET A 114 4.92 -8.11 -7.25
CA MET A 114 3.88 -7.68 -6.32
C MET A 114 3.16 -8.87 -5.68
N ALA A 115 2.90 -9.92 -6.47
CA ALA A 115 2.23 -11.13 -6.02
C ALA A 115 3.03 -11.90 -4.95
N GLN A 116 4.36 -11.82 -4.94
CA GLN A 116 5.18 -12.47 -3.90
C GLN A 116 4.74 -12.10 -2.48
N ASN A 117 4.54 -10.81 -2.20
CA ASN A 117 4.10 -10.38 -0.87
C ASN A 117 2.70 -10.92 -0.54
N TRP A 118 1.83 -11.06 -1.54
CA TRP A 118 0.51 -11.66 -1.37
C TRP A 118 0.59 -13.16 -1.09
N PHE A 119 1.45 -13.86 -1.81
CA PHE A 119 1.67 -15.30 -1.65
C PHE A 119 2.23 -15.65 -0.28
N ASP A 120 3.09 -14.81 0.29
CA ASP A 120 3.56 -14.96 1.67
C ASP A 120 2.40 -14.89 2.67
N LEU A 121 1.48 -13.94 2.47
CA LEU A 121 0.29 -13.78 3.32
C LEU A 121 -0.72 -14.92 3.14
N ALA A 122 -0.94 -15.33 1.89
CA ALA A 122 -1.86 -16.40 1.52
C ALA A 122 -1.31 -17.80 1.83
N ARG A 123 -0.04 -17.90 2.27
CA ARG A 123 0.69 -19.17 2.48
C ARG A 123 0.65 -20.06 1.23
N PHE A 124 0.87 -19.42 0.07
CA PHE A 124 0.94 -20.13 -1.19
C PHE A 124 2.14 -21.09 -1.18
N ALA A 125 1.92 -22.33 -1.58
CA ALA A 125 2.94 -23.35 -1.74
C ALA A 125 2.50 -24.36 -2.79
N ASP A 126 3.45 -24.84 -3.60
CA ASP A 126 3.22 -25.90 -4.58
C ASP A 126 3.02 -27.27 -3.93
N THR A 127 3.25 -27.37 -2.62
CA THR A 127 3.10 -28.59 -1.84
C THR A 127 2.35 -28.35 -0.52
N SER A 128 2.00 -29.45 0.16
CA SER A 128 1.22 -29.41 1.40
C SER A 128 2.08 -29.15 2.64
N GLY A 129 3.40 -29.35 2.57
CA GLY A 129 4.38 -28.99 3.61
C GLY A 129 4.26 -29.68 4.97
N TYR A 130 3.17 -30.42 5.25
CA TYR A 130 2.90 -31.09 6.52
C TYR A 130 2.76 -32.60 6.35
N ALA A 131 3.34 -33.38 7.28
CA ALA A 131 3.35 -34.85 7.43
C ALA A 131 3.76 -35.68 6.20
N ALA A 132 3.19 -35.40 5.03
CA ALA A 132 3.65 -35.84 3.73
C ALA A 132 3.64 -34.63 2.79
N ASP A 133 4.80 -34.28 2.25
CA ASP A 133 4.99 -33.14 1.34
C ASP A 133 4.41 -33.43 -0.06
N ARG A 134 3.08 -33.57 -0.11
CA ARG A 134 2.34 -33.90 -1.33
C ARG A 134 2.17 -32.65 -2.18
N THR A 135 2.37 -32.81 -3.48
CA THR A 135 2.13 -31.74 -4.47
C THR A 135 0.67 -31.31 -4.46
N ARG A 136 0.44 -30.01 -4.70
CA ARG A 136 -0.87 -29.41 -4.85
C ARG A 136 -0.93 -28.73 -6.21
N ASN A 137 -2.04 -28.89 -6.91
CA ASN A 137 -2.26 -28.20 -8.18
C ASN A 137 -2.95 -26.86 -7.91
N VAL A 138 -2.16 -25.82 -7.60
CA VAL A 138 -2.63 -24.48 -7.22
C VAL A 138 -2.10 -23.37 -8.14
N TRP A 139 -1.36 -23.72 -9.18
CA TRP A 139 -0.80 -22.76 -10.14
C TRP A 139 -1.84 -21.86 -10.81
N PRO A 140 -3.11 -22.26 -11.07
CA PRO A 140 -4.09 -21.33 -11.64
C PRO A 140 -4.39 -20.15 -10.71
N TYR A 141 -4.33 -20.36 -9.38
CA TYR A 141 -4.48 -19.26 -8.42
C TYR A 141 -3.27 -18.33 -8.44
N ARG A 142 -2.06 -18.88 -8.56
CA ARG A 142 -0.84 -18.09 -8.71
C ARG A 142 -0.93 -17.17 -9.93
N ASP A 143 -1.25 -17.75 -11.08
CA ASP A 143 -1.31 -17.01 -12.34
C ASP A 143 -2.43 -15.96 -12.28
N TRP A 144 -3.59 -16.29 -11.72
CA TRP A 144 -4.68 -15.32 -11.51
C TRP A 144 -4.28 -14.15 -10.62
N VAL A 145 -3.53 -14.38 -9.52
CA VAL A 145 -3.05 -13.28 -8.66
C VAL A 145 -2.06 -12.39 -9.41
N ILE A 146 -1.10 -12.99 -10.13
CA ILE A 146 -0.12 -12.25 -10.94
C ILE A 146 -0.83 -11.38 -11.98
N ASP A 147 -1.79 -11.96 -12.70
CA ASP A 147 -2.60 -11.26 -13.70
C ASP A 147 -3.46 -10.17 -13.08
N SER A 148 -3.98 -10.37 -11.87
CA SER A 148 -4.76 -9.36 -11.16
C SER A 148 -3.93 -8.10 -10.85
N PHE A 149 -2.66 -8.27 -10.46
CA PHE A 149 -1.75 -7.14 -10.27
C PHE A 149 -1.40 -6.47 -11.60
N ASN A 150 -1.06 -7.24 -12.64
CA ASN A 150 -0.70 -6.70 -13.95
C ASN A 150 -1.85 -5.93 -14.62
N ASN A 151 -3.09 -6.39 -14.43
CA ASN A 151 -4.29 -5.72 -14.95
C ASN A 151 -4.79 -4.58 -14.05
N ASN A 152 -4.08 -4.27 -12.95
CA ASN A 152 -4.49 -3.26 -11.98
C ASN A 152 -5.93 -3.48 -11.48
N MET A 153 -6.26 -4.73 -11.13
CA MET A 153 -7.59 -5.11 -10.65
C MET A 153 -7.93 -4.33 -9.37
N PRO A 154 -9.10 -3.66 -9.32
CA PRO A 154 -9.56 -2.97 -8.12
C PRO A 154 -9.66 -3.92 -6.92
N PHE A 155 -9.33 -3.42 -5.73
CA PHE A 155 -9.29 -4.24 -4.51
C PHE A 155 -10.63 -4.90 -4.17
N ASP A 156 -11.75 -4.21 -4.44
CA ASP A 156 -13.12 -4.70 -4.25
C ASP A 156 -13.52 -5.86 -5.18
N GLN A 157 -12.76 -6.09 -6.26
CA GLN A 157 -12.92 -7.26 -7.12
C GLN A 157 -11.94 -8.39 -6.77
N PHE A 158 -10.83 -8.04 -6.13
CA PHE A 158 -9.77 -8.97 -5.76
C PHE A 158 -10.08 -9.74 -4.47
N THR A 159 -10.86 -9.17 -3.54
CA THR A 159 -11.26 -9.77 -2.25
C THR A 159 -12.77 -9.88 -2.10
#